data_AF-A0A965SU77-F1
#
_entry.id   AF-A0A965SU77-F1
#
_cell.length_a   1.000
_cell.length_b   1.000
_cell.length_c   1.000
_cell.angle_alpha   90.00
_cell.angle_beta   90.00
_cell.angle_gamma   90.00
#
_symmetry.space_group_name_H-M   'P 1'
#
loop_
_entity.id
_entity.type
_entity.pdbx_description
1 polymer ?
#
loop_
_entity_poly.entity_id
_entity_poly.type
_entity_poly.pdbx_seq_one_letter_code
_entity_poly.pdbx_strand_id
1 'polypeptide(L)'
;MSSSNNVFQINLMIRKIVYNKLFNPNIKGNWQPGFEKFTTIIILLNIFALWAESIPIIYESRMALFHSFDVFSLMVFSIEYVLRIYVAPEDPQFASSKSPRFAYFRSPFAIIDLVAILPFYLSAFVQMDLRILRGLRLLRLFKLFRVVVPAYKEFKEANKHNTFRQKLYALVNPTETSGRLHEIFDFFIIVWVIISVVAVILESVASVIYYVGVEFAIIDAVAVAVFSTEYLIRIYTCVEDPKYQHWLKGRVSAAKETSALIDLLAILPFFLESFLHHLFDLRFLRVFRLMRLLKLMRYSDATKSLFIVVKREWPVMKASAFIMLLLVMLAACLGYVFEH
;
A
#
# COMPACT_ATOMS: atom_id res chain seq x y z
N MET A 1 -48.58 -25.96 -3.52
CA MET A 1 -48.02 -25.49 -2.24
C MET A 1 -46.67 -26.12 -1.84
N SER A 2 -46.26 -27.30 -2.36
CA SER A 2 -44.95 -27.90 -2.00
C SER A 2 -43.74 -27.27 -2.73
N SER A 3 -43.90 -26.86 -4.00
CA SER A 3 -42.82 -26.27 -4.82
C SER A 3 -42.30 -24.93 -4.29
N SER A 4 -43.16 -24.04 -3.79
CA SER A 4 -42.74 -22.72 -3.28
C SER A 4 -41.91 -22.82 -1.99
N ASN A 5 -42.20 -23.80 -1.14
CA ASN A 5 -41.44 -24.05 0.09
C ASN A 5 -40.03 -24.56 -0.21
N ASN A 6 -39.86 -25.40 -1.24
CA ASN A 6 -38.53 -25.86 -1.65
C ASN A 6 -37.68 -24.73 -2.21
N VAL A 7 -38.22 -23.85 -3.05
CA VAL A 7 -37.49 -22.70 -3.60
C VAL A 7 -37.06 -21.74 -2.48
N PHE A 8 -37.93 -21.50 -1.49
CA PHE A 8 -37.61 -20.66 -0.35
C PHE A 8 -36.49 -21.24 0.52
N GLN A 9 -36.55 -22.55 0.82
CA GLN A 9 -35.49 -23.23 1.59
C GLN A 9 -34.15 -23.25 0.86
N ILE A 10 -34.16 -23.50 -0.46
CA ILE A 10 -32.96 -23.44 -1.30
C ILE A 10 -32.37 -22.02 -1.28
N ASN A 11 -33.20 -20.98 -1.38
CA ASN A 11 -32.75 -19.59 -1.33
C ASN A 11 -32.06 -19.27 0.01
N LEU A 12 -32.66 -19.67 1.13
CA LEU A 12 -32.08 -19.50 2.47
C LEU A 12 -30.73 -20.20 2.60
N MET A 13 -30.63 -21.44 2.08
CA MET A 13 -29.40 -22.22 2.12
C MET A 13 -28.30 -21.56 1.29
N ILE A 14 -28.60 -21.15 0.06
CA ILE A 14 -27.66 -20.43 -0.81
C ILE A 14 -27.21 -19.12 -0.14
N ARG A 15 -28.12 -18.35 0.43
CA ARG A 15 -27.81 -17.08 1.09
C ARG A 15 -26.82 -17.26 2.25
N LYS A 16 -27.05 -18.26 3.11
CA LYS A 16 -26.12 -18.61 4.20
C LYS A 16 -24.76 -19.05 3.71
N ILE A 17 -24.71 -19.88 2.66
CA ILE A 17 -23.46 -20.33 2.04
C ILE A 17 -22.67 -19.14 1.50
N VAL A 18 -23.33 -18.25 0.75
CA VAL A 18 -22.70 -17.05 0.18
C VAL A 18 -22.17 -16.14 1.29
N TYR A 19 -22.96 -15.87 2.33
CA TYR A 19 -22.51 -15.07 3.47
C TYR A 19 -21.30 -15.69 4.16
N ASN A 20 -21.37 -16.97 4.53
CA ASN A 20 -20.32 -17.66 5.26
C ASN A 20 -19.01 -17.79 4.46
N LYS A 21 -19.09 -17.96 3.14
CA LYS A 21 -17.92 -18.06 2.28
C LYS A 21 -17.30 -16.71 1.93
N LEU A 22 -18.09 -15.69 1.59
CA LEU A 22 -17.59 -14.44 1.00
C LEU A 22 -17.54 -13.25 1.98
N PHE A 23 -18.37 -13.22 3.02
CA PHE A 23 -18.59 -12.01 3.81
C PHE A 23 -18.43 -12.18 5.33
N ASN A 24 -18.47 -13.40 5.85
CA ASN A 24 -18.37 -13.66 7.29
C ASN A 24 -16.91 -13.57 7.78
N PRO A 25 -16.52 -12.63 8.65
CA PRO A 25 -15.14 -12.49 9.12
C PRO A 25 -14.73 -13.52 10.19
N ASN A 26 -15.69 -14.24 10.78
CA ASN A 26 -15.46 -15.09 11.95
C ASN A 26 -15.01 -16.52 11.60
N ILE A 27 -15.12 -16.92 10.33
CA ILE A 27 -14.78 -18.27 9.88
C ILE A 27 -13.34 -18.27 9.34
N LYS A 28 -12.41 -18.90 10.07
CA LYS A 28 -11.03 -19.05 9.61
C LYS A 28 -10.97 -19.90 8.33
N GLY A 29 -10.23 -19.42 7.31
CA GLY A 29 -10.01 -20.15 6.05
C GLY A 29 -11.11 -20.00 5.00
N ASN A 30 -12.07 -19.11 5.18
CA ASN A 30 -13.04 -18.79 4.14
C ASN A 30 -12.45 -17.85 3.06
N TRP A 31 -13.26 -17.51 2.05
CA TRP A 31 -12.82 -16.70 0.91
C TRP A 31 -12.97 -15.20 1.14
N GLN A 32 -13.48 -14.79 2.30
CA GLN A 32 -13.68 -13.38 2.68
C GLN A 32 -12.40 -12.54 2.57
N PRO A 33 -11.23 -12.92 3.15
CA PRO A 33 -10.04 -12.07 3.08
C PRO A 33 -9.49 -11.98 1.65
N GLY A 34 -9.58 -13.06 0.88
CA GLY A 34 -9.22 -13.06 -0.54
C GLY A 34 -10.11 -12.17 -1.38
N PHE A 35 -11.42 -12.18 -1.12
CA PHE A 35 -12.41 -11.35 -1.81
C PHE A 35 -12.26 -9.86 -1.47
N GLU A 36 -12.01 -9.52 -0.20
CA GLU A 36 -11.70 -8.14 0.19
C GLU A 36 -10.39 -7.64 -0.44
N LYS A 37 -9.36 -8.48 -0.46
CA LYS A 37 -8.09 -8.15 -1.13
C LYS A 37 -8.28 -7.96 -2.64
N PHE A 38 -9.05 -8.82 -3.29
CA PHE A 38 -9.36 -8.73 -4.72
C PHE A 38 -10.08 -7.42 -5.07
N THR A 39 -11.14 -7.09 -4.33
CA THR A 39 -11.89 -5.84 -4.56
C THR A 39 -11.02 -4.61 -4.28
N THR A 40 -10.17 -4.66 -3.26
CA THR A 40 -9.17 -3.60 -2.97
C THR A 40 -8.18 -3.42 -4.11
N ILE A 41 -7.64 -4.52 -4.66
CA ILE A 41 -6.72 -4.47 -5.81
C ILE A 41 -7.40 -3.84 -7.03
N ILE A 42 -8.67 -4.19 -7.31
CA ILE A 42 -9.42 -3.57 -8.42
C ILE A 42 -9.58 -2.06 -8.21
N ILE A 43 -9.84 -1.60 -6.99
CA ILE A 43 -9.92 -0.17 -6.67
C ILE A 43 -8.56 0.49 -6.96
N LEU A 44 -7.46 -0.09 -6.47
CA LEU A 44 -6.11 0.45 -6.71
C LEU A 44 -5.76 0.52 -8.20
N LEU A 45 -6.08 -0.54 -8.96
CA LEU A 45 -5.89 -0.57 -10.40
C LEU A 45 -6.77 0.47 -11.12
N ASN A 46 -7.97 0.76 -10.62
CA ASN A 46 -8.83 1.82 -11.14
C ASN A 46 -8.21 3.21 -10.97
N ILE A 47 -7.60 3.48 -9.81
CA ILE A 47 -6.91 4.74 -9.56
C ILE A 47 -5.71 4.87 -10.50
N PHE A 48 -4.92 3.80 -10.63
CA PHE A 48 -3.80 3.78 -11.55
C PHE A 48 -4.24 3.95 -13.00
N ALA A 49 -5.33 3.30 -13.41
CA ALA A 49 -5.89 3.45 -14.75
C ALA A 49 -6.35 4.90 -15.01
N LEU A 50 -6.93 5.57 -14.02
CA LEU A 50 -7.33 6.98 -14.13
C LEU A 50 -6.11 7.91 -14.33
N TRP A 51 -5.03 7.67 -13.60
CA TRP A 51 -3.77 8.40 -13.80
C TRP A 51 -3.14 8.08 -15.16
N ALA A 52 -3.15 6.81 -15.58
CA ALA A 52 -2.63 6.42 -16.89
C ALA A 52 -3.46 7.00 -18.06
N GLU A 53 -4.78 7.14 -17.88
CA GLU A 53 -5.71 7.76 -18.83
C GLU A 53 -5.46 9.27 -18.99
N SER A 54 -4.87 9.95 -17.99
CA SER A 54 -4.52 11.36 -18.13
C SER A 54 -3.32 11.60 -19.05
N ILE A 55 -2.56 10.56 -19.41
CA ILE A 55 -1.40 10.65 -20.28
C ILE A 55 -1.82 10.30 -21.73
N PRO A 56 -1.84 11.26 -22.67
CA PRO A 56 -2.39 11.04 -24.02
C PRO A 56 -1.72 9.86 -24.76
N ILE A 57 -0.40 9.73 -24.65
CA ILE A 57 0.37 8.68 -25.34
C ILE A 57 -0.01 7.27 -24.89
N ILE A 58 -0.44 7.12 -23.63
CA ILE A 58 -0.88 5.85 -23.06
C ILE A 58 -2.32 5.58 -23.43
N TYR A 59 -3.17 6.60 -23.40
CA TYR A 59 -4.60 6.46 -23.65
C TYR A 59 -4.92 6.17 -25.12
N GLU A 60 -4.36 6.95 -26.05
CA GLU A 60 -4.68 6.84 -27.48
C GLU A 60 -4.34 5.46 -28.06
N SER A 61 -3.25 4.85 -27.58
CA SER A 61 -2.83 3.52 -28.03
C SER A 61 -3.65 2.36 -27.43
N ARG A 62 -4.35 2.57 -26.30
CA ARG A 62 -4.97 1.50 -25.49
C ARG A 62 -6.40 1.79 -25.03
N MET A 63 -7.11 2.67 -25.73
CA MET A 63 -8.47 3.12 -25.36
C MET A 63 -9.44 1.95 -25.07
N ALA A 64 -9.44 0.91 -25.91
CA ALA A 64 -10.32 -0.25 -25.75
C ALA A 64 -10.03 -1.04 -24.46
N LEU A 65 -8.76 -1.15 -24.05
CA LEU A 65 -8.38 -1.84 -22.81
C LEU A 65 -8.84 -1.06 -21.58
N PHE A 66 -8.67 0.26 -21.57
CA PHE A 66 -9.17 1.11 -20.48
C PHE A 66 -10.69 1.02 -20.34
N HIS A 67 -11.41 1.06 -21.46
CA HIS A 67 -12.87 0.93 -21.44
C HIS A 67 -13.31 -0.46 -20.94
N SER A 68 -12.69 -1.53 -21.44
CA SER A 68 -12.99 -2.91 -21.01
C SER A 68 -12.74 -3.10 -19.51
N PHE A 69 -11.63 -2.55 -19.00
CA PHE A 69 -11.31 -2.60 -17.58
C PHE A 69 -12.29 -1.81 -16.71
N ASP A 70 -12.73 -0.62 -17.16
CA ASP A 70 -13.74 0.19 -16.47
C ASP A 70 -15.06 -0.58 -16.34
N VAL A 71 -15.55 -1.16 -17.45
CA VAL A 71 -16.76 -1.97 -17.47
C VAL A 71 -16.62 -3.22 -16.58
N PHE A 72 -15.50 -3.94 -16.67
CA PHE A 72 -15.24 -5.11 -15.83
C PHE A 72 -15.25 -4.78 -14.34
N SER A 73 -14.49 -3.77 -13.93
CA SER A 73 -14.40 -3.39 -12.52
C SER A 73 -15.73 -2.93 -11.93
N LEU A 74 -16.52 -2.21 -12.73
CA LEU A 74 -17.87 -1.84 -12.38
C LEU A 74 -18.80 -3.06 -12.25
N MET A 75 -18.73 -4.02 -13.17
CA MET A 75 -19.53 -5.24 -13.07
C MET A 75 -19.24 -5.96 -11.75
N VAL A 76 -17.95 -6.10 -11.40
CA VAL A 76 -17.53 -6.67 -10.12
C VAL A 76 -18.14 -5.90 -8.94
N PHE A 77 -18.05 -4.57 -8.92
CA PHE A 77 -18.59 -3.76 -7.82
C PHE A 77 -20.13 -3.77 -7.75
N SER A 78 -20.81 -3.82 -8.89
CA SER A 78 -22.26 -3.92 -8.96
C SER A 78 -22.75 -5.28 -8.44
N ILE A 79 -22.11 -6.37 -8.87
CA ILE A 79 -22.39 -7.73 -8.39
C ILE A 79 -22.14 -7.80 -6.88
N GLU A 80 -21.01 -7.28 -6.42
CA GLU A 80 -20.69 -7.23 -5.00
C GLU A 80 -21.75 -6.48 -4.19
N TYR A 81 -22.19 -5.30 -4.64
CA TYR A 81 -23.23 -4.53 -3.97
C TYR A 81 -24.56 -5.30 -3.88
N VAL A 82 -24.99 -5.91 -4.98
CA VAL A 82 -26.22 -6.73 -5.02
C VAL A 82 -26.10 -7.95 -4.10
N LEU A 83 -24.96 -8.63 -4.11
CA LEU A 83 -24.70 -9.78 -3.24
C LEU A 83 -24.77 -9.38 -1.77
N ARG A 84 -24.21 -8.22 -1.38
CA ARG A 84 -24.26 -7.72 0.00
C ARG A 84 -25.69 -7.41 0.45
N ILE A 85 -26.50 -6.76 -0.40
CA ILE A 85 -27.94 -6.55 -0.13
C ILE A 85 -28.67 -7.90 0.01
N TYR A 86 -28.35 -8.87 -0.86
CA TYR A 86 -28.97 -10.18 -0.86
C TYR A 86 -28.69 -10.97 0.44
N VAL A 87 -27.45 -10.94 0.94
CA VAL A 87 -27.03 -11.64 2.15
C VAL A 87 -27.28 -10.88 3.46
N ALA A 88 -27.66 -9.59 3.40
CA ALA A 88 -27.89 -8.74 4.58
C ALA A 88 -28.73 -9.38 5.71
N PRO A 89 -29.76 -10.22 5.45
CA PRO A 89 -30.49 -10.91 6.53
C PRO A 89 -29.67 -11.90 7.36
N GLU A 90 -28.54 -12.41 6.85
CA GLU A 90 -27.65 -13.34 7.56
C GLU A 90 -26.53 -12.61 8.34
N ASP A 91 -26.34 -11.32 8.08
CA ASP A 91 -25.35 -10.51 8.79
C ASP A 91 -25.85 -10.22 10.22
N PRO A 92 -25.12 -10.62 11.28
CA PRO A 92 -25.51 -10.39 12.67
C PRO A 92 -25.80 -8.92 12.99
N GLN A 93 -25.18 -7.97 12.27
CA GLN A 93 -25.40 -6.53 12.48
C GLN A 93 -26.80 -6.07 12.04
N PHE A 94 -27.40 -6.74 11.04
CA PHE A 94 -28.66 -6.33 10.43
C PHE A 94 -29.80 -7.32 10.65
N ALA A 95 -29.49 -8.55 11.08
CA ALA A 95 -30.46 -9.63 11.31
C ALA A 95 -31.54 -9.27 12.36
N SER A 96 -31.23 -8.40 13.32
CA SER A 96 -32.18 -7.96 14.37
C SER A 96 -33.20 -6.93 13.91
N SER A 97 -33.04 -6.37 12.70
CA SER A 97 -33.94 -5.34 12.18
C SER A 97 -35.21 -5.95 11.56
N LYS A 98 -36.33 -5.22 11.62
CA LYS A 98 -37.61 -5.60 10.97
C LYS A 98 -37.45 -5.81 9.46
N SER A 99 -36.51 -5.11 8.83
CA SER A 99 -36.21 -5.20 7.39
C SER A 99 -34.69 -5.16 7.16
N PRO A 100 -33.99 -6.30 7.29
CA PRO A 100 -32.52 -6.33 7.27
C PRO A 100 -31.91 -5.74 5.99
N ARG A 101 -32.55 -5.98 4.83
CA ARG A 101 -32.07 -5.45 3.53
C ARG A 101 -32.13 -3.92 3.46
N PHE A 102 -33.21 -3.34 3.97
CA PHE A 102 -33.38 -1.88 3.97
C PHE A 102 -32.51 -1.22 5.04
N ALA A 103 -32.32 -1.89 6.18
CA ALA A 103 -31.35 -1.47 7.20
C ALA A 103 -29.92 -1.46 6.64
N TYR A 104 -29.54 -2.49 5.87
CA TYR A 104 -28.26 -2.50 5.16
C TYR A 104 -28.16 -1.38 4.13
N PHE A 105 -29.18 -1.15 3.31
CA PHE A 105 -29.19 -0.10 2.29
C PHE A 105 -28.95 1.30 2.87
N ARG A 106 -29.48 1.60 4.07
CA ARG A 106 -29.22 2.86 4.79
C ARG A 106 -27.89 2.90 5.54
N SER A 107 -27.16 1.79 5.62
CA SER A 107 -25.86 1.77 6.29
C SER A 107 -24.85 2.63 5.52
N PRO A 108 -23.88 3.26 6.22
CA PRO A 108 -22.84 4.05 5.56
C PRO A 108 -22.03 3.22 4.56
N PHE A 109 -21.84 1.92 4.80
CA PHE A 109 -21.11 1.04 3.89
C PHE A 109 -21.86 0.78 2.58
N ALA A 110 -23.20 0.63 2.62
CA ALA A 110 -23.99 0.47 1.41
C ALA A 110 -24.05 1.76 0.58
N ILE A 111 -24.06 2.92 1.24
CA ILE A 111 -23.97 4.22 0.56
C ILE A 111 -22.63 4.35 -0.17
N ILE A 112 -21.53 3.98 0.48
CA ILE A 112 -20.19 3.98 -0.14
C ILE A 112 -20.15 3.09 -1.39
N ASP A 113 -20.67 1.87 -1.31
CA ASP A 113 -20.72 0.96 -2.46
C ASP A 113 -21.59 1.53 -3.60
N LEU A 114 -22.74 2.11 -3.26
CA LEU A 114 -23.65 2.72 -4.22
C LEU A 114 -22.98 3.91 -4.94
N VAL A 115 -22.32 4.78 -4.17
CA VAL A 115 -21.59 5.95 -4.68
C VAL A 115 -20.45 5.53 -5.63
N ALA A 116 -19.81 4.39 -5.39
CA ALA A 116 -18.75 3.86 -6.25
C ALA A 116 -19.25 3.35 -7.62
N ILE A 117 -20.49 2.85 -7.70
CA ILE A 117 -21.10 2.34 -8.95
C ILE A 117 -21.94 3.40 -9.67
N LEU A 118 -22.40 4.42 -8.94
CA LEU A 118 -23.28 5.49 -9.42
C LEU A 118 -22.83 6.14 -10.75
N PRO A 119 -21.54 6.47 -10.97
CA PRO A 119 -21.13 7.20 -12.18
C PRO A 119 -21.54 6.51 -13.48
N PHE A 120 -21.48 5.17 -13.51
CA PHE A 120 -21.87 4.41 -14.70
C PHE A 120 -23.37 4.44 -14.92
N TYR A 121 -24.17 4.18 -13.89
CA TYR A 121 -25.62 4.20 -14.04
C TYR A 121 -26.09 5.59 -14.43
N LEU A 122 -25.50 6.63 -13.85
CA LEU A 122 -25.81 8.01 -14.21
C LEU A 122 -25.46 8.31 -15.67
N SER A 123 -24.34 7.81 -16.19
CA SER A 123 -23.98 7.96 -17.61
C SER A 123 -24.96 7.30 -18.58
N ALA A 124 -25.67 6.24 -18.16
CA ALA A 124 -26.65 5.57 -19.00
C ALA A 124 -27.98 6.35 -19.11
N PHE A 125 -28.31 7.17 -18.10
CA PHE A 125 -29.56 7.93 -18.05
C PHE A 125 -29.40 9.43 -18.37
N VAL A 126 -28.21 9.99 -18.18
CA VAL A 126 -27.93 11.41 -18.38
C VAL A 126 -26.82 11.58 -19.41
N GLN A 127 -27.09 12.33 -20.48
CA GLN A 127 -26.09 12.77 -21.44
C GLN A 127 -25.21 13.85 -20.80
N MET A 128 -24.33 13.43 -19.89
CA MET A 128 -23.35 14.30 -19.26
C MET A 128 -22.07 14.37 -20.08
N ASP A 129 -21.35 15.47 -19.94
CA ASP A 129 -19.98 15.59 -20.45
C ASP A 129 -19.12 14.43 -19.94
N LEU A 130 -18.45 13.75 -20.89
CA LEU A 130 -17.54 12.63 -20.62
C LEU A 130 -16.42 12.99 -19.64
N ARG A 131 -16.08 14.29 -19.53
CA ARG A 131 -15.10 14.80 -18.56
C ARG A 131 -15.59 14.67 -17.12
N ILE A 132 -16.86 15.02 -16.87
CA ILE A 132 -17.44 14.95 -15.53
C ILE A 132 -17.60 13.49 -15.11
N LEU A 133 -18.05 12.63 -16.03
CA LEU A 133 -18.16 11.19 -15.78
C LEU A 133 -16.82 10.55 -15.39
N ARG A 134 -15.72 10.97 -16.04
CA ARG A 134 -14.36 10.56 -15.67
C ARG A 134 -13.98 11.00 -14.27
N GLY A 135 -14.27 12.26 -13.90
CA GLY A 135 -14.04 12.77 -12.54
C GLY A 135 -14.85 12.02 -11.47
N LEU A 136 -16.10 11.66 -11.77
CA LEU A 136 -16.96 10.91 -10.86
C LEU A 136 -16.43 9.50 -10.55
N ARG A 137 -15.55 8.91 -11.37
CA ARG A 137 -14.90 7.63 -11.04
C ARG A 137 -14.04 7.72 -9.79
N LEU A 138 -13.56 8.92 -9.41
CA LEU A 138 -12.86 9.15 -8.14
C LEU A 138 -13.71 8.79 -6.92
N LEU A 139 -15.04 8.78 -7.05
CA LEU A 139 -15.93 8.32 -5.99
C LEU A 139 -15.67 6.85 -5.60
N ARG A 140 -15.05 6.04 -6.47
CA ARG A 140 -14.61 4.67 -6.14
C ARG A 140 -13.56 4.65 -5.04
N LEU A 141 -12.79 5.73 -4.85
CA LEU A 141 -11.86 5.89 -3.73
C LEU A 141 -12.57 5.74 -2.38
N PHE A 142 -13.84 6.14 -2.28
CA PHE A 142 -14.59 6.01 -1.05
C PHE A 142 -14.70 4.55 -0.59
N LYS A 143 -14.61 3.59 -1.52
CA LYS A 143 -14.66 2.17 -1.19
C LYS A 143 -13.48 1.72 -0.33
N LEU A 144 -12.34 2.42 -0.36
CA LEU A 144 -11.23 2.16 0.57
C LEU A 144 -11.62 2.39 2.04
N PHE A 145 -12.56 3.30 2.33
CA PHE A 145 -13.06 3.49 3.71
C PHE A 145 -13.70 2.23 4.28
N ARG A 146 -14.19 1.31 3.45
CA ARG A 146 -14.70 0.03 3.94
C ARG A 146 -13.64 -0.80 4.62
N VAL A 147 -12.40 -0.74 4.15
CA VAL A 147 -11.27 -1.47 4.75
C VAL A 147 -10.71 -0.68 5.94
N VAL A 148 -10.59 0.65 5.78
CA VAL A 148 -9.97 1.52 6.79
C VAL A 148 -10.84 1.73 8.03
N VAL A 149 -12.15 1.93 7.88
CA VAL A 149 -13.05 2.29 9.00
C VAL A 149 -13.16 1.16 10.04
N PRO A 150 -13.40 -0.12 9.68
CA PRO A 150 -13.40 -1.21 10.65
C PRO A 150 -12.05 -1.38 11.34
N ALA A 151 -10.94 -1.33 10.58
CA ALA A 151 -9.60 -1.43 11.15
C ALA A 151 -9.31 -0.30 12.14
N TYR A 152 -9.76 0.92 11.84
CA TYR A 152 -9.65 2.05 12.77
C TYR A 152 -10.48 1.87 14.04
N LYS A 153 -11.70 1.32 13.95
CA LYS A 153 -12.54 1.03 15.12
C LYS A 153 -11.90 -0.02 16.03
N GLU A 154 -11.47 -1.14 15.45
CA GLU A 154 -10.75 -2.21 16.15
C GLU A 154 -9.50 -1.66 16.86
N PHE A 155 -8.68 -0.88 16.14
CA PHE A 155 -7.49 -0.24 16.70
C PHE A 155 -7.82 0.71 17.86
N LYS A 156 -8.88 1.51 17.72
CA LYS A 156 -9.33 2.46 18.75
C LYS A 156 -9.80 1.74 20.01
N GLU A 157 -10.49 0.62 19.86
CA GLU A 157 -10.95 -0.22 20.97
C GLU A 157 -9.77 -0.90 21.67
N ALA A 158 -8.87 -1.54 20.92
CA ALA A 158 -7.68 -2.21 21.44
C ALA A 158 -6.74 -1.24 22.19
N ASN A 159 -6.65 0.01 21.75
CA ASN A 159 -5.76 1.02 22.33
C ASN A 159 -6.50 2.05 23.19
N LYS A 160 -7.72 1.75 23.69
CA LYS A 160 -8.55 2.74 24.42
C LYS A 160 -7.81 3.38 25.61
N HIS A 161 -7.05 2.57 26.35
CA HIS A 161 -6.32 2.97 27.54
C HIS A 161 -4.90 3.51 27.27
N ASN A 162 -4.44 3.42 26.03
CA ASN A 162 -3.08 3.83 25.66
C ASN A 162 -2.99 5.35 25.46
N THR A 163 -1.85 5.91 25.86
CA THR A 163 -1.52 7.32 25.58
C THR A 163 -1.39 7.56 24.08
N PHE A 164 -1.40 8.84 23.66
CA PHE A 164 -1.23 9.18 22.24
C PHE A 164 0.07 8.63 21.64
N ARG A 165 1.18 8.70 22.39
CA ARG A 165 2.48 8.18 21.95
C ARG A 165 2.46 6.65 21.80
N GLN A 166 1.83 5.94 22.73
CA GLN A 166 1.65 4.48 22.65
C GLN A 166 0.75 4.06 21.48
N LYS A 167 -0.29 4.84 21.18
CA LYS A 167 -1.11 4.64 19.97
C LYS A 167 -0.27 4.80 18.71
N LEU A 168 0.51 5.87 18.60
CA LEU A 168 1.41 6.04 17.45
C LEU A 168 2.44 4.92 17.34
N TYR A 169 2.97 4.46 18.48
CA TYR A 169 3.89 3.33 18.51
C TYR A 169 3.25 2.05 17.96
N ALA A 170 2.04 1.72 18.41
CA ALA A 170 1.28 0.56 17.94
C ALA A 170 0.84 0.68 16.46
N LEU A 171 0.65 1.89 15.95
CA LEU A 171 0.32 2.10 14.53
C LEU A 171 1.52 1.80 13.61
N VAL A 172 2.73 2.15 14.03
CA VAL A 172 3.92 2.20 13.17
C VAL A 172 4.86 1.01 13.40
N ASN A 173 4.77 0.35 14.55
CA ASN A 173 5.53 -0.85 14.89
C ASN A 173 4.59 -2.02 15.20
N PRO A 174 5.00 -3.26 14.90
CA PRO A 174 4.21 -4.44 15.20
C PRO A 174 4.18 -4.69 16.71
N THR A 175 3.00 -4.54 17.32
CA THR A 175 2.70 -4.85 18.73
C THR A 175 1.42 -5.67 18.83
N GLU A 176 1.13 -6.20 20.01
CA GLU A 176 -0.11 -6.95 20.27
C GLU A 176 -1.38 -6.12 20.02
N THR A 177 -1.31 -4.80 20.11
CA THR A 177 -2.45 -3.87 19.94
C THR A 177 -2.50 -3.19 18.57
N SER A 178 -1.57 -3.50 17.66
CA SER A 178 -1.48 -2.91 16.32
C SER A 178 -2.64 -3.26 15.40
N GLY A 179 -3.08 -4.52 15.43
CA GLY A 179 -4.18 -5.05 14.61
C GLY A 179 -4.04 -4.77 13.10
N ARG A 180 -5.17 -4.78 12.39
CA ARG A 180 -5.24 -4.58 10.94
C ARG A 180 -4.83 -3.17 10.47
N LEU A 181 -4.95 -2.17 11.33
CA LEU A 181 -4.64 -0.78 10.96
C LEU A 181 -3.14 -0.60 10.68
N HIS A 182 -2.29 -1.27 11.45
CA HIS A 182 -0.85 -1.31 11.21
C HIS A 182 -0.52 -1.97 9.86
N GLU A 183 -1.18 -3.09 9.53
CA GLU A 183 -0.99 -3.75 8.22
C GLU A 183 -1.36 -2.83 7.05
N ILE A 184 -2.45 -2.06 7.18
CA ILE A 184 -2.86 -1.07 6.18
C ILE A 184 -1.82 0.05 6.08
N PHE A 185 -1.30 0.54 7.21
CA PHE A 185 -0.26 1.56 7.23
C PHE A 185 1.03 1.07 6.55
N ASP A 186 1.49 -0.14 6.89
CA ASP A 186 2.68 -0.74 6.29
C ASP A 186 2.47 -0.99 4.78
N PHE A 187 1.30 -1.50 4.37
CA PHE A 187 0.96 -1.64 2.95
C PHE A 187 0.95 -0.30 2.22
N PHE A 188 0.40 0.75 2.83
CA PHE A 188 0.40 2.11 2.28
C PHE A 188 1.83 2.62 2.05
N ILE A 189 2.74 2.45 3.01
CA ILE A 189 4.14 2.84 2.87
C ILE A 189 4.82 2.05 1.73
N ILE A 190 4.61 0.73 1.66
CA ILE A 190 5.15 -0.11 0.58
C ILE A 190 4.68 0.36 -0.79
N VAL A 191 3.37 0.62 -0.95
CA VAL A 191 2.80 1.12 -2.20
C VAL A 191 3.43 2.45 -2.59
N TRP A 192 3.63 3.37 -1.65
CA TRP A 192 4.32 4.62 -1.91
C TRP A 192 5.78 4.44 -2.32
N VAL A 193 6.50 3.49 -1.71
CA VAL A 193 7.87 3.15 -2.12
C VAL A 193 7.86 2.69 -3.57
N ILE A 194 6.95 1.79 -3.96
CA ILE A 194 6.85 1.30 -5.35
C ILE A 194 6.52 2.44 -6.31
N ILE A 195 5.48 3.25 -6.03
CA ILE A 195 5.08 4.39 -6.87
C ILE A 195 6.25 5.33 -7.08
N SER A 196 6.93 5.68 -5.99
CA SER A 196 8.03 6.65 -6.02
C SER A 196 9.25 6.13 -6.80
N VAL A 197 9.50 4.83 -6.83
CA VAL A 197 10.59 4.23 -7.60
C VAL A 197 10.22 4.13 -9.07
N VAL A 198 8.99 3.70 -9.37
CA VAL A 198 8.47 3.70 -10.74
C VAL A 198 8.52 5.11 -11.31
N ALA A 199 8.19 6.14 -10.53
CA ALA A 199 8.31 7.53 -10.93
C ALA A 199 9.76 7.90 -11.30
N VAL A 200 10.76 7.54 -10.49
CA VAL A 200 12.18 7.79 -10.80
C VAL A 200 12.64 7.05 -12.07
N ILE A 201 12.16 5.81 -12.27
CA ILE A 201 12.48 5.05 -13.50
C ILE A 201 11.85 5.72 -14.72
N LEU A 202 10.59 6.15 -14.64
CA LEU A 202 9.91 6.85 -15.74
C LEU A 202 10.48 8.25 -15.99
N GLU A 203 10.93 8.94 -14.95
CA GLU A 203 11.64 10.23 -15.02
C GLU A 203 12.96 10.08 -15.80
N SER A 204 13.56 8.89 -15.91
CA SER A 204 14.76 8.71 -16.74
C SER A 204 14.51 8.80 -18.25
N VAL A 205 13.25 8.74 -18.69
CA VAL A 205 12.86 8.72 -20.10
C VAL A 205 12.46 10.13 -20.56
N ALA A 206 13.26 10.73 -21.44
CA ALA A 206 13.08 12.11 -21.90
C ALA A 206 11.70 12.38 -22.53
N SER A 207 11.15 11.42 -23.28
CA SER A 207 9.82 11.55 -23.88
C SER A 207 8.69 11.57 -22.84
N VAL A 208 8.90 10.99 -21.66
CA VAL A 208 7.91 10.97 -20.58
C VAL A 208 7.97 12.26 -19.77
N ILE A 209 9.19 12.73 -19.44
CA ILE A 209 9.39 14.00 -18.69
C ILE A 209 8.70 15.18 -19.38
N TYR A 210 8.74 15.25 -20.72
CA TYR A 210 8.12 16.34 -21.48
C TYR A 210 6.63 16.52 -21.18
N TYR A 211 5.90 15.42 -20.92
CA TYR A 211 4.45 15.46 -20.67
C TYR A 211 4.09 15.45 -19.18
N VAL A 212 4.88 14.81 -18.31
CA VAL A 212 4.51 14.56 -16.91
C VAL A 212 5.58 14.96 -15.88
N GLY A 213 6.51 15.85 -16.26
CA GLY A 213 7.63 16.24 -15.39
C GLY A 213 7.19 16.91 -14.07
N VAL A 214 6.12 17.71 -14.11
CA VAL A 214 5.58 18.38 -12.90
C VAL A 214 4.96 17.35 -11.96
N GLU A 215 4.23 16.37 -12.50
CA GLU A 215 3.58 15.30 -11.77
C GLU A 215 4.62 14.43 -11.06
N PHE A 216 5.75 14.11 -11.69
CA PHE A 216 6.84 13.40 -11.03
C PHE A 216 7.46 14.20 -9.88
N ALA A 217 7.64 15.51 -10.04
CA ALA A 217 8.12 16.37 -8.96
C ALA A 217 7.13 16.42 -7.77
N ILE A 218 5.83 16.47 -8.05
CA ILE A 218 4.79 16.40 -7.01
C ILE A 218 4.81 15.04 -6.31
N ILE A 219 4.87 13.94 -7.06
CA ILE A 219 4.96 12.59 -6.51
C ILE A 219 6.19 12.45 -5.61
N ASP A 220 7.35 12.97 -6.03
CA ASP A 220 8.58 12.91 -5.23
C ASP A 220 8.44 13.73 -3.95
N ALA A 221 7.93 14.95 -4.02
CA ALA A 221 7.69 15.80 -2.86
C ALA A 221 6.72 15.15 -1.85
N VAL A 222 5.62 14.56 -2.34
CA VAL A 222 4.65 13.84 -1.50
C VAL A 222 5.28 12.59 -0.89
N ALA A 223 6.02 11.79 -1.67
CA ALA A 223 6.69 10.60 -1.17
C ALA A 223 7.69 10.95 -0.05
N VAL A 224 8.49 12.00 -0.24
CA VAL A 224 9.42 12.50 0.79
C VAL A 224 8.67 12.97 2.03
N ALA A 225 7.57 13.71 1.88
CA ALA A 225 6.76 14.15 3.01
C ALA A 225 6.19 12.95 3.81
N VAL A 226 5.67 11.94 3.12
CA VAL A 226 5.15 10.69 3.73
C VAL A 226 6.25 9.95 4.48
N PHE A 227 7.40 9.69 3.83
CA PHE A 227 8.49 8.94 4.46
C PHE A 227 9.17 9.71 5.59
N SER A 228 9.25 11.04 5.47
CA SER A 228 9.78 11.89 6.54
C SER A 228 8.86 11.85 7.75
N THR A 229 7.55 11.95 7.53
CA THR A 229 6.55 11.85 8.60
C THR A 229 6.63 10.50 9.30
N GLU A 230 6.72 9.41 8.54
CA GLU A 230 6.90 8.08 9.12
C GLU A 230 8.19 8.00 9.96
N TYR A 231 9.33 8.45 9.42
CA TYR A 231 10.61 8.44 10.13
C TYR A 231 10.52 9.23 11.44
N LEU A 232 9.92 10.43 11.41
CA LEU A 232 9.74 11.26 12.59
C LEU A 232 8.84 10.58 13.64
N ILE A 233 7.75 9.93 13.22
CA ILE A 233 6.88 9.19 14.13
C ILE A 233 7.65 8.01 14.77
N ARG A 234 8.46 7.26 13.99
CA ARG A 234 9.30 6.17 14.53
C ARG A 234 10.27 6.66 15.60
N ILE A 235 11.00 7.75 15.32
CA ILE A 235 11.95 8.33 16.29
C ILE A 235 11.22 8.94 17.49
N TYR A 236 10.05 9.53 17.30
CA TYR A 236 9.26 10.09 18.41
C TYR A 236 8.75 8.99 19.36
N THR A 237 8.31 7.87 18.80
CA THR A 237 7.67 6.76 19.53
C THR A 237 8.66 5.71 20.06
N CYS A 238 9.92 5.72 19.63
CA CYS A 238 10.91 4.70 20.02
C CYS A 238 11.10 4.55 21.54
N VAL A 239 10.78 5.59 22.33
CA VAL A 239 10.90 5.58 23.80
C VAL A 239 9.91 4.60 24.46
N GLU A 240 8.88 4.16 23.75
CA GLU A 240 7.96 3.10 24.20
C GLU A 240 8.57 1.70 24.13
N ASP A 241 9.66 1.51 23.37
CA ASP A 241 10.41 0.26 23.37
C ASP A 241 11.27 0.18 24.64
N PRO A 242 11.20 -0.91 25.43
CA PRO A 242 12.08 -1.14 26.58
C PRO A 242 13.58 -0.95 26.28
N LYS A 243 14.00 -1.16 25.03
CA LYS A 243 15.38 -0.98 24.56
C LYS A 243 15.83 0.50 24.54
N TYR A 244 14.91 1.46 24.45
CA TYR A 244 15.21 2.87 24.16
C TYR A 244 14.55 3.88 25.12
N GLN A 245 14.36 3.52 26.40
CA GLN A 245 13.62 4.31 27.40
C GLN A 245 14.19 5.72 27.70
N HIS A 246 15.47 5.97 27.44
CA HIS A 246 16.08 7.27 27.74
C HIS A 246 15.70 8.34 26.70
N TRP A 247 15.25 9.51 27.15
CA TRP A 247 14.66 10.55 26.28
C TRP A 247 15.57 11.04 25.12
N LEU A 248 16.86 11.31 25.35
CA LEU A 248 17.83 11.63 24.29
C LEU A 248 18.64 10.43 23.81
N LYS A 249 19.32 9.74 24.73
CA LYS A 249 20.24 8.64 24.39
C LYS A 249 19.51 7.48 23.70
N GLY A 250 18.28 7.19 24.10
CA GLY A 250 17.45 6.16 23.47
C GLY A 250 17.08 6.53 22.04
N ARG A 251 16.70 7.79 21.79
CA ARG A 251 16.39 8.28 20.43
C ARG A 251 17.59 8.29 19.49
N VAL A 252 18.76 8.71 19.98
CA VAL A 252 19.99 8.67 19.17
C VAL A 252 20.43 7.23 18.91
N SER A 253 20.26 6.33 19.88
CA SER A 253 20.51 4.91 19.70
C SER A 253 19.58 4.30 18.64
N ALA A 254 18.27 4.60 18.73
CA ALA A 254 17.28 4.18 17.75
C ALA A 254 17.56 4.73 16.35
N ALA A 255 17.99 5.99 16.23
CA ALA A 255 18.36 6.60 14.95
C ALA A 255 19.58 5.94 14.29
N LYS A 256 20.47 5.31 15.08
CA LYS A 256 21.61 4.54 14.58
C LYS A 256 21.27 3.10 14.21
N GLU A 257 20.06 2.65 14.51
CA GLU A 257 19.61 1.31 14.12
C GLU A 257 19.49 1.20 12.60
N THR A 258 19.80 0.03 12.05
CA THR A 258 19.92 -0.18 10.61
C THR A 258 18.61 0.14 9.88
N SER A 259 17.46 -0.14 10.50
CA SER A 259 16.13 0.19 9.98
C SER A 259 15.89 1.70 9.90
N ALA A 260 16.23 2.44 10.95
CA ALA A 260 16.10 3.89 11.00
C ALA A 260 17.08 4.59 10.04
N LEU A 261 18.28 4.04 9.88
CA LEU A 261 19.24 4.53 8.88
C LEU A 261 18.72 4.33 7.45
N ILE A 262 18.09 3.20 7.15
CA ILE A 262 17.44 2.97 5.85
C ILE A 262 16.34 4.01 5.59
N ASP A 263 15.49 4.27 6.58
CA ASP A 263 14.44 5.29 6.47
C ASP A 263 15.03 6.69 6.25
N LEU A 264 16.12 7.03 6.94
CA LEU A 264 16.83 8.29 6.76
C LEU A 264 17.43 8.39 5.34
N LEU A 265 18.10 7.34 4.87
CA LEU A 265 18.68 7.29 3.52
C LEU A 265 17.62 7.41 2.42
N ALA A 266 16.37 6.98 2.67
CA ALA A 266 15.28 7.09 1.71
C ALA A 266 14.80 8.54 1.49
N ILE A 267 14.95 9.41 2.49
CA ILE A 267 14.53 10.84 2.43
C ILE A 267 15.71 11.79 2.20
N LEU A 268 16.92 11.35 2.55
CA LEU A 268 18.14 12.15 2.52
C LEU A 268 18.42 12.86 1.17
N PRO A 269 18.26 12.22 -0.02
CA PRO A 269 18.60 12.85 -1.28
C PRO A 269 17.84 14.15 -1.54
N PHE A 270 16.55 14.20 -1.18
CA PHE A 270 15.72 15.39 -1.35
C PHE A 270 16.17 16.54 -0.45
N PHE A 271 16.44 16.26 0.82
CA PHE A 271 16.92 17.28 1.75
C PHE A 271 18.30 17.79 1.34
N LEU A 272 19.21 16.90 0.93
CA LEU A 272 20.54 17.31 0.46
C LEU A 272 20.44 18.17 -0.82
N GLU A 273 19.63 17.78 -1.80
CA GLU A 273 19.41 18.58 -3.02
C GLU A 273 18.84 19.96 -2.65
N SER A 274 17.81 20.02 -1.81
CA SER A 274 17.18 21.28 -1.41
C SER A 274 18.14 22.21 -0.63
N PHE A 275 18.98 21.68 0.25
CA PHE A 275 19.89 22.52 1.06
C PHE A 275 21.21 22.86 0.37
N LEU A 276 21.74 21.98 -0.49
CA LEU A 276 23.08 22.12 -1.05
C LEU A 276 23.10 22.50 -2.55
N HIS A 277 21.94 22.69 -3.20
CA HIS A 277 21.89 23.04 -4.63
C HIS A 277 22.64 24.32 -5.00
N HIS A 278 22.86 25.24 -4.06
CA HIS A 278 23.64 26.46 -4.29
C HIS A 278 25.16 26.22 -4.31
N LEU A 279 25.63 25.10 -3.76
CA LEU A 279 27.06 24.84 -3.53
C LEU A 279 27.65 23.86 -4.56
N PHE A 280 26.85 22.91 -5.07
CA PHE A 280 27.31 21.83 -5.96
C PHE A 280 26.27 21.47 -7.03
N ASP A 281 26.71 20.91 -8.16
CA ASP A 281 25.80 20.29 -9.13
C ASP A 281 25.38 18.91 -8.63
N LEU A 282 24.25 18.88 -7.90
CA LEU A 282 23.75 17.69 -7.21
C LEU A 282 22.88 16.79 -8.08
N ARG A 283 22.98 16.89 -9.41
CA ARG A 283 22.26 15.99 -10.33
C ARG A 283 22.52 14.51 -10.04
N PHE A 284 23.72 14.18 -9.56
CA PHE A 284 24.05 12.80 -9.18
C PHE A 284 23.27 12.32 -7.94
N LEU A 285 22.80 13.22 -7.06
CA LEU A 285 21.95 12.86 -5.91
C LEU A 285 20.62 12.26 -6.33
N ARG A 286 20.16 12.53 -7.56
CA ARG A 286 18.95 11.91 -8.10
C ARG A 286 19.04 10.40 -8.16
N VAL A 287 20.23 9.84 -8.41
CA VAL A 287 20.44 8.37 -8.39
C VAL A 287 20.22 7.82 -6.99
N PHE A 288 20.62 8.57 -5.95
CA PHE A 288 20.39 8.17 -4.56
C PHE A 288 18.91 8.17 -4.18
N ARG A 289 17.99 8.78 -4.96
CA ARG A 289 16.54 8.60 -4.72
C ARG A 289 16.14 7.13 -4.79
N LEU A 290 16.85 6.30 -5.56
CA LEU A 290 16.65 4.84 -5.59
C LEU A 290 16.95 4.16 -4.25
N MET A 291 17.67 4.81 -3.33
CA MET A 291 17.90 4.30 -1.97
C MET A 291 16.59 4.09 -1.21
N ARG A 292 15.48 4.75 -1.59
CA ARG A 292 14.17 4.47 -1.01
C ARG A 292 13.67 3.04 -1.28
N LEU A 293 14.17 2.34 -2.31
CA LEU A 293 13.93 0.91 -2.50
C LEU A 293 14.38 0.07 -1.31
N LEU A 294 15.45 0.49 -0.62
CA LEU A 294 15.97 -0.20 0.54
C LEU A 294 14.94 -0.31 1.67
N LYS A 295 13.94 0.58 1.68
CA LYS A 295 12.83 0.53 2.64
C LYS A 295 12.01 -0.75 2.53
N LEU A 296 11.96 -1.38 1.34
CA LEU A 296 11.31 -2.68 1.15
C LEU A 296 11.99 -3.82 1.95
N MET A 297 13.29 -3.68 2.24
CA MET A 297 14.03 -4.70 3.00
C MET A 297 13.49 -4.89 4.42
N ARG A 298 12.83 -3.88 5.01
CA ARG A 298 12.23 -3.98 6.35
C ARG A 298 11.02 -4.92 6.39
N TYR A 299 10.29 -4.99 5.26
CA TYR A 299 9.05 -5.75 5.12
C TYR A 299 9.28 -7.18 4.61
N SER A 300 10.49 -7.49 4.16
CA SER A 300 10.90 -8.81 3.71
C SER A 300 11.62 -9.55 4.84
N ASP A 301 10.95 -10.51 5.46
CA ASP A 301 11.60 -11.39 6.46
C ASP A 301 12.71 -12.24 5.84
N ALA A 302 12.58 -12.60 4.55
CA ALA A 302 13.64 -13.29 3.80
C ALA A 302 14.94 -12.48 3.75
N THR A 303 14.85 -11.15 3.65
CA THR A 303 16.03 -10.26 3.65
C THR A 303 16.71 -10.23 5.03
N LYS A 304 15.93 -10.30 6.12
CA LYS A 304 16.49 -10.43 7.48
C LYS A 304 17.23 -11.75 7.63
N SER A 305 16.65 -12.86 7.17
CA SER A 305 17.31 -14.18 7.19
C SER A 305 18.60 -14.17 6.37
N LEU A 306 18.59 -13.60 5.16
CA LEU A 306 19.78 -13.45 4.34
C LEU A 306 20.86 -12.64 5.07
N PHE A 307 20.50 -11.52 5.68
CA PHE A 307 21.45 -10.68 6.42
C PHE A 307 22.07 -11.41 7.61
N ILE A 308 21.29 -12.22 8.33
CA ILE A 308 21.79 -13.05 9.43
C ILE A 308 22.83 -14.06 8.92
N VAL A 309 22.55 -14.73 7.80
CA VAL A 309 23.48 -15.69 7.18
C VAL A 309 24.76 -14.99 6.72
N VAL A 310 24.66 -13.87 5.99
CA VAL A 310 25.82 -13.10 5.52
C VAL A 310 26.68 -12.64 6.70
N LYS A 311 26.05 -12.13 7.77
CA LYS A 311 26.79 -11.68 8.96
C LYS A 311 27.51 -12.84 9.64
N ARG A 312 26.92 -14.04 9.64
CA ARG A 312 27.53 -15.26 10.17
C ARG A 312 28.73 -15.71 9.33
N GLU A 313 28.62 -15.65 8.01
CA GLU A 313 29.68 -16.07 7.07
C GLU A 313 30.73 -14.97 6.80
N TRP A 314 30.53 -13.75 7.32
CA TRP A 314 31.41 -12.61 7.13
C TRP A 314 32.90 -12.86 7.45
N PRO A 315 33.28 -13.61 8.51
CA PRO A 315 34.68 -13.93 8.77
C PRO A 315 35.32 -14.77 7.66
N VAL A 316 34.58 -15.75 7.12
CA VAL A 316 35.04 -16.65 6.05
C VAL A 316 35.12 -15.92 4.71
N MET A 317 34.11 -15.09 4.41
CA MET A 317 34.13 -14.24 3.22
C MET A 317 35.30 -13.25 3.22
N LYS A 318 35.62 -12.64 4.38
CA LYS A 318 36.77 -11.75 4.48
C LYS A 318 38.11 -12.48 4.32
N ALA A 319 38.24 -13.69 4.87
CA ALA A 319 39.46 -14.49 4.72
C ALA A 319 39.68 -14.89 3.24
N SER A 320 38.64 -15.38 2.58
CA SER A 320 38.71 -15.74 1.15
C SER A 320 38.96 -14.53 0.25
N ALA A 321 38.30 -13.40 0.49
CA ALA A 321 38.54 -12.16 -0.24
C ALA A 321 39.98 -11.64 -0.03
N PHE A 322 40.54 -11.77 1.17
CA PHE A 322 41.93 -11.41 1.46
C PHE A 322 42.91 -12.28 0.66
N ILE A 323 42.72 -13.60 0.64
CA ILE A 323 43.55 -14.53 -0.15
C ILE A 323 43.43 -14.20 -1.65
N MET A 324 42.22 -13.97 -2.14
CA MET A 324 41.98 -13.61 -3.54
C MET A 324 42.69 -12.31 -3.92
N LEU A 325 42.62 -11.29 -3.06
CA LEU A 325 43.30 -10.01 -3.29
C LEU A 325 44.83 -10.18 -3.29
N LEU A 326 45.37 -11.00 -2.39
CA LEU A 326 46.80 -11.32 -2.35
C LEU A 326 47.26 -12.04 -3.63
N LEU A 327 46.47 -13.01 -4.12
CA LEU A 327 46.75 -13.69 -5.39
C LEU A 327 46.70 -12.75 -6.58
N VAL A 328 45.70 -11.86 -6.64
CA VAL A 328 45.60 -10.83 -7.71
C VAL A 328 46.81 -9.91 -7.68
N MET A 329 47.25 -9.49 -6.48
CA MET A 329 48.43 -8.63 -6.34
C MET A 329 49.71 -9.34 -6.79
N LEU A 330 49.92 -10.60 -6.38
CA LEU A 330 51.07 -11.39 -6.83
C LEU A 330 51.07 -11.61 -8.34
N ALA A 331 49.91 -11.94 -8.92
CA ALA A 331 49.77 -12.12 -10.36
C ALA A 331 50.07 -10.81 -11.12
N ALA A 332 49.61 -9.67 -10.62
CA ALA A 332 49.90 -8.36 -11.20
C ALA A 332 51.40 -8.02 -11.14
N CYS A 333 52.07 -8.28 -10.01
CA CYS A 333 53.51 -8.05 -9.87
C CYS A 333 54.34 -8.97 -10.78
N LEU A 334 53.98 -10.26 -10.86
CA LEU A 334 54.65 -11.20 -11.76
C LEU A 334 54.44 -10.79 -13.23
N GLY A 335 53.21 -10.43 -13.61
CA GLY A 335 52.90 -9.94 -14.95
C GLY A 335 53.77 -8.76 -15.33
N TYR A 336 53.90 -7.77 -14.44
CA TYR A 336 54.77 -6.61 -14.67
C TYR A 336 56.25 -7.00 -14.91
N VAL A 337 56.76 -7.97 -14.16
CA VAL A 337 58.14 -8.49 -14.27
C VAL A 337 58.36 -9.40 -15.49
N PHE A 338 57.31 -9.96 -16.08
CA PHE A 338 57.42 -10.73 -17.32
C PHE A 338 57.19 -9.87 -18.57
N GLU A 339 56.51 -8.73 -18.42
CA GLU A 339 56.22 -7.78 -19.50
C GLU A 339 57.36 -6.76 -19.72
N HIS A 340 58.20 -6.54 -18.70
CA HIS A 340 59.45 -5.75 -18.75
C HIS A 340 60.63 -6.64 -18.36
#